data_AF-A0A2M6ZRM1-F1
#
_entry.id   AF-A0A2M6ZRM1-F1
#
_cell.length_a   1.000
_cell.length_b   1.000
_cell.length_c   1.000
_cell.angle_alpha   90.00
_cell.angle_beta   90.00
_cell.angle_gamma   90.00
#
_symmetry.space_group_name_H-M   'P 1'
#
loop_
_entity.id
_entity.type
_entity.pdbx_description
1 polymer ?
#
loop_
_entity_poly.entity_id
_entity_poly.type
_entity_poly.pdbx_seq_one_letter_code
_entity_poly.pdbx_strand_id
1 'polypeptide(L)' 'AWLTAYQENDLARSFEIMIKTDGKISDNKNRVLFVNGFMTRSTIGSIATGTVRAGDVPKVAKIEFVKVMELAIPMSIKRR' A
#
# COMPACT_ATOMS: atom_id res chain seq x y z
N ALA A 1 -14.08 1.69 1.40
CA ALA A 1 -13.45 0.38 1.12
C ALA A 1 -12.56 -0.06 2.27
N TRP A 2 -11.34 0.49 2.42
CA TRP A 2 -10.49 0.17 3.60
C TRP A 2 -11.14 0.60 4.92
N LEU A 3 -11.62 1.86 5.03
CA LEU A 3 -12.22 2.38 6.27
C LEU A 3 -13.43 1.55 6.71
N THR A 4 -14.22 1.07 5.76
CA THR A 4 -15.35 0.16 5.98
C THR A 4 -14.88 -1.16 6.61
N ALA A 5 -13.88 -1.82 6.01
CA ALA A 5 -13.31 -3.05 6.57
C ALA A 5 -12.71 -2.83 7.97
N TYR A 6 -12.09 -1.67 8.21
CA TYR A 6 -11.56 -1.30 9.51
C TYR A 6 -12.67 -1.11 10.56
N GLN A 7 -13.78 -0.46 10.20
CA GLN A 7 -14.94 -0.24 11.07
C GLN A 7 -15.71 -1.54 11.36
N GLU A 8 -15.74 -2.48 10.40
CA GLU A 8 -16.35 -3.81 10.52
C GLU A 8 -15.45 -4.81 11.26
N ASN A 9 -14.28 -4.37 11.76
CA ASN A 9 -13.27 -5.20 12.41
C ASN A 9 -12.70 -6.33 11.50
N ASP A 10 -12.85 -6.20 10.17
CA ASP A 10 -12.23 -7.07 9.17
C ASP A 10 -10.80 -6.57 8.87
N LEU A 11 -9.94 -6.65 9.88
CA LEU A 11 -8.57 -6.15 9.83
C LEU A 11 -7.65 -6.95 8.91
N ALA A 12 -8.03 -8.20 8.60
CA ALA A 12 -7.27 -9.12 7.77
C ALA A 12 -7.48 -8.90 6.26
N ARG A 13 -8.54 -8.17 5.87
CA ARG A 13 -8.82 -7.87 4.47
C ARG A 13 -7.65 -7.17 3.81
N SER A 14 -7.21 -7.74 2.70
CA SER A 14 -6.09 -7.21 1.91
C SER A 14 -6.58 -6.30 0.79
N PHE A 15 -5.88 -5.19 0.59
CA PHE A 15 -6.14 -4.23 -0.49
C PHE A 15 -4.90 -4.08 -1.35
N GLU A 16 -5.09 -3.97 -2.66
CA GLU A 16 -4.03 -3.51 -3.56
C GLU A 16 -3.89 -1.99 -3.40
N ILE A 17 -2.66 -1.53 -3.17
CA ILE A 17 -2.35 -0.12 -2.88
C ILE A 17 -1.14 0.33 -3.69
N MET A 18 -1.23 1.57 -4.15
CA MET A 18 -0.11 2.34 -4.67
C MET A 18 0.35 3.33 -3.61
N ILE A 19 1.67 3.40 -3.39
CA ILE A 19 2.29 4.40 -2.54
C ILE A 19 3.25 5.26 -3.37
N LYS A 20 3.26 6.57 -3.08
CA LYS A 20 4.28 7.49 -3.58
C LYS A 20 5.16 7.93 -2.42
N THR A 21 6.47 7.77 -2.58
CA THR A 21 7.48 8.17 -1.61
C THR A 21 8.11 9.52 -1.97
N ASP A 22 8.82 10.12 -1.02
CA ASP A 22 9.58 11.37 -1.16
C ASP A 22 10.71 11.35 -2.21
N GLY A 23 11.10 10.16 -2.67
CA GLY A 23 12.16 9.96 -3.65
C GLY A 23 12.24 8.49 -4.05
N LYS A 24 13.30 8.09 -4.75
CA LYS A 24 13.49 6.72 -5.20
C LYS A 24 13.40 5.72 -4.04
N ILE A 25 12.73 4.60 -4.26
CA ILE A 25 12.61 3.52 -3.27
C ILE A 25 13.92 2.74 -3.26
N SER A 26 14.64 2.82 -2.14
CA SER A 26 15.81 2.00 -1.84
C SER A 26 15.41 0.72 -1.13
N ASP A 27 16.31 -0.25 -1.06
CA ASP A 27 16.09 -1.50 -0.33
C ASP A 27 15.74 -1.27 1.14
N ASN A 28 16.34 -0.24 1.77
CA ASN A 28 16.03 0.15 3.14
C ASN A 28 14.58 0.64 3.26
N LYS A 29 14.12 1.54 2.36
CA LYS A 29 12.72 1.99 2.34
C LYS A 29 11.77 0.82 2.10
N ASN A 30 12.13 -0.10 1.21
CA ASN A 30 11.34 -1.30 0.94
C ASN A 30 11.24 -2.22 2.17
N ARG A 31 12.32 -2.38 2.93
CA ARG A 31 12.31 -3.14 4.19
C ARG A 31 11.42 -2.49 5.25
N VAL A 32 11.47 -1.16 5.38
CA VAL A 32 10.60 -0.42 6.31
C VAL A 32 9.13 -0.61 5.95
N LEU A 33 8.78 -0.56 4.66
CA LEU A 33 7.43 -0.85 4.17
C LEU A 33 6.96 -2.27 4.55
N PHE A 34 7.81 -3.28 4.31
CA PHE A 34 7.53 -4.67 4.64
C PHE A 34 7.25 -4.89 6.13
N VAL A 35 8.10 -4.34 7.01
CA VAL A 35 7.93 -4.45 8.48
C VAL A 35 6.63 -3.79 8.95
N ASN A 36 6.14 -2.78 8.25
CA ASN A 36 4.87 -2.10 8.55
C ASN A 36 3.65 -2.74 7.86
N GLY A 37 3.80 -3.89 7.21
CA GLY A 37 2.69 -4.66 6.63
C GLY A 37 2.39 -4.34 5.16
N PHE A 38 3.23 -3.55 4.48
CA PHE A 38 3.12 -3.33 3.04
C PHE A 38 3.97 -4.33 2.25
N MET A 39 3.32 -5.21 1.49
CA MET A 39 3.94 -6.21 0.65
C MET A 39 4.15 -5.65 -0.76
N THR A 40 5.33 -5.10 -1.01
CA THR A 40 5.69 -4.53 -2.32
C THR A 40 5.67 -5.61 -3.41
N ARG A 41 4.92 -5.36 -4.49
CA ARG A 41 4.90 -6.15 -5.73
C ARG A 41 5.84 -5.58 -6.78
N SER A 42 5.83 -4.27 -6.97
CA SER A 42 6.71 -3.59 -7.95
C SER A 42 7.08 -2.20 -7.49
N THR A 43 8.21 -1.71 -8.01
CA THR A 43 8.69 -0.34 -7.77
C THR A 43 9.04 0.33 -9.10
N ILE A 44 8.68 1.60 -9.23
CA ILE A 44 8.96 2.45 -10.40
C ILE A 44 9.37 3.82 -9.87
N GLY A 45 10.67 4.09 -9.81
CA GLY A 45 11.19 5.34 -9.26
C GLY A 45 10.80 5.54 -7.80
N SER A 46 9.93 6.53 -7.54
CA SER A 46 9.37 6.85 -6.21
C SER A 46 7.99 6.24 -5.96
N ILE A 47 7.53 5.32 -6.80
CA ILE A 47 6.22 4.68 -6.67
C ILE A 47 6.44 3.21 -6.36
N ALA A 48 5.71 2.69 -5.38
CA ALA A 48 5.59 1.25 -5.13
C ALA A 48 4.13 0.83 -5.26
N THR A 49 3.90 -0.33 -5.85
CA THR A 49 2.60 -1.00 -5.82
C THR A 49 2.74 -2.26 -5.00
N GLY A 50 1.68 -2.67 -4.32
CA GLY A 50 1.72 -3.80 -3.41
C GLY A 50 0.38 -4.07 -2.77
N THR A 51 0.41 -4.89 -1.72
CA THR A 51 -0.76 -5.17 -0.90
C THR A 51 -0.54 -4.77 0.54
N VAL A 52 -1.62 -4.40 1.23
CA VAL A 52 -1.61 -4.11 2.67
C VAL A 52 -2.93 -4.57 3.27
N ARG A 53 -2.86 -5.06 4.51
CA ARG A 53 -4.05 -5.42 5.29
C ARG A 53 -4.72 -4.18 5.88
N ALA A 54 -6.04 -4.22 6.05
CA ALA A 54 -6.81 -3.09 6.55
C ALA A 54 -6.27 -2.54 7.89
N GLY A 55 -5.84 -3.43 8.79
CA GLY A 55 -5.27 -3.05 10.10
C GLY A 55 -3.86 -2.44 10.04
N ASP A 56 -3.12 -2.67 8.95
CA ASP A 56 -1.75 -2.17 8.77
C ASP A 56 -1.69 -0.86 7.97
N VAL A 57 -2.78 -0.48 7.31
CA VAL A 57 -2.92 0.81 6.58
C VAL A 57 -2.47 2.02 7.42
N PRO A 58 -2.90 2.20 8.69
CA PRO A 58 -2.45 3.33 9.50
C PRO A 58 -0.95 3.31 9.84
N LYS A 59 -0.31 2.14 9.87
CA LYS A 59 1.14 2.01 10.13
C LYS A 59 1.91 2.50 8.92
N VAL A 60 1.54 2.03 7.73
CA VAL A 60 2.17 2.41 6.45
C VAL A 60 1.99 3.91 6.19
N ALA A 61 0.80 4.46 6.44
CA ALA A 61 0.50 5.88 6.24
C ALA A 61 1.28 6.83 7.16
N LYS A 62 1.82 6.34 8.29
CA LYS A 62 2.62 7.12 9.25
C LYS A 62 4.12 7.12 8.95
N ILE A 63 4.57 6.35 7.96
CA ILE A 63 5.98 6.31 7.57
C ILE A 63 6.37 7.65 6.95
N GLU A 64 7.42 8.29 7.48
CA GLU A 64 7.83 9.66 7.12
C GLU A 64 8.03 9.90 5.62
N PHE A 65 8.63 8.90 4.94
CA PHE A 65 8.92 8.98 3.51
C PHE A 65 7.70 8.67 2.63
N VAL A 66 6.59 8.16 3.18
CA VAL A 66 5.35 7.92 2.43
C VAL A 66 4.57 9.24 2.34
N LYS A 67 4.32 9.70 1.11
CA LYS A 67 3.65 10.99 0.86
C LYS A 67 2.21 10.83 0.40
N VAL A 68 1.94 9.78 -0.37
CA VAL A 68 0.60 9.47 -0.87
C VAL A 68 0.39 7.97 -0.77
N MET A 69 -0.84 7.58 -0.42
CA MET A 69 -1.28 6.20 -0.44
C MET A 69 -2.67 6.12 -1.06
N GLU A 70 -2.80 5.37 -2.14
CA GLU A 70 -4.01 5.27 -2.96
C GLU A 70 -4.42 3.81 -3.10
N LEU A 71 -5.72 3.53 -2.93
CA LEU A 71 -6.28 2.23 -3.26
C LEU A 71 -6.19 2.01 -4.77
N ALA A 72 -5.63 0.89 -5.20
CA ALA A 72 -5.61 0.54 -6.61
C ALA A 72 -7.04 0.31 -7.09
N ILE A 73 -7.43 1.04 -8.12
CA ILE A 73 -8.72 0.85 -8.78
C ILE A 73 -8.48 -0.17 -9.89
N PRO A 74 -9.11 -1.36 -9.84
CA PRO A 74 -9.00 -2.31 -10.94
C PRO A 74 -9.56 -1.66 -12.20
N MET A 75 -8.70 -1.46 -13.20
CA MET A 75 -9.17 -1.12 -14.53
C MET A 75 -9.86 -2.35 -15.09
N SER A 76 -11.18 -2.29 -15.22
CA SER A 76 -12.00 -3.34 -15.86
C SER A 76 -11.70 -3.37 -17.36
N ILE A 77 -10.53 -3.88 -17.73
CA ILE A 77 -10.33 -4.38 -19.08
C ILE A 77 -11.09 -5.69 -19.13
N LYS A 78 -12.34 -5.67 -19.62
CA LYS A 78 -13.00 -6.88 -20.10
C LYS A 78 -12.00 -7.55 -21.05
N ARG A 79 -11.39 -8.66 -20.63
CA ARG A 79 -10.74 -9.57 -21.58
C ARG A 79 -11.84 -9.99 -22.54
N ARG A 80 -11.75 -9.54 -23.80
CA ARG A 80 -12.41 -10.21 -24.92
C ARG A 80 -11.75 -11.56 -25.12
#